data_AF-A0A934LQ77-F1
#
_entry.id   AF-A0A934LQ77-F1
#
_cell.length_a   1.000
_cell.length_b   1.000
_cell.length_c   1.000
_cell.angle_alpha   90.00
_cell.angle_beta   90.00
_cell.angle_gamma   90.00
#
_symmetry.space_group_name_H-M   'P 1'
#
loop_
_entity.id
_entity.type
_entity.pdbx_description
1 polymer ?
#
loop_
_entity_poly.entity_id
_entity_poly.type
_entity_poly.pdbx_seq_one_letter_code
_entity_poly.pdbx_strand_id
1 'polypeptide(L)'
;MGPAAEKARGLVIVFTGSGKGKTTAALGIALRACGHALRTLVIQFIKGPWLAGELEAAKRLAPNLEIIATGKGFVGIMGDDLPFSEHQKAAQEALALARDKAGTGAYDILVLDEIDNALRLGLVSLE
;
A
#
# COMPACT_ATOMS: atom_id res chain seq x y z
N MET A 1 1.34 20.64 35.35
CA MET A 1 0.58 20.22 34.15
C MET A 1 1.24 20.86 32.95
N GLY A 2 1.89 20.07 32.09
CA GLY A 2 2.49 20.59 30.85
C GLY A 2 1.40 21.04 29.86
N PRO A 3 1.75 21.82 28.84
CA PRO A 3 0.79 22.22 27.81
C PRO A 3 0.13 20.99 27.21
N ALA A 4 -1.18 21.07 26.94
CA ALA A 4 -1.90 20.02 26.23
C ALA A 4 -1.15 19.69 24.94
N ALA A 5 -0.75 18.43 24.76
CA ALA A 5 -0.03 17.99 23.58
C ALA A 5 -0.85 18.37 22.34
N GLU A 6 -0.24 19.12 21.43
CA GLU A 6 -0.82 19.46 20.14
C GLU A 6 -1.29 18.16 19.46
N LYS A 7 -2.52 18.15 18.93
CA LYS A 7 -3.07 16.95 18.26
C LYS A 7 -2.09 16.52 17.17
N ALA A 8 -1.54 15.31 17.30
CA ALA A 8 -0.64 14.75 16.30
C ALA A 8 -1.33 14.76 14.92
N ARG A 9 -0.71 15.44 13.95
CA ARG A 9 -1.23 15.59 12.59
C ARG A 9 -0.71 14.44 11.73
N GLY A 10 -1.62 13.75 11.02
CA GLY A 10 -1.24 12.77 10.00
C GLY A 10 -0.49 13.42 8.84
N LEU A 11 0.53 12.73 8.32
CA LEU A 11 1.35 13.18 7.20
C LEU A 11 1.15 12.28 5.98
N VAL A 12 1.29 12.86 4.79
CA VAL A 12 1.38 12.13 3.52
C VAL A 12 2.83 12.14 3.08
N ILE A 13 3.40 10.94 2.87
CA ILE A 13 4.78 10.75 2.44
C ILE A 13 4.76 10.12 1.06
N VAL A 14 5.43 10.74 0.09
CA VAL A 14 5.52 10.25 -1.29
C VAL A 14 6.96 9.85 -1.59
N PHE A 15 7.17 8.56 -1.84
CA PHE A 15 8.43 8.04 -2.37
C PHE A 15 8.31 7.89 -3.89
N THR A 16 8.99 8.76 -4.64
CA THR A 16 8.98 8.74 -6.11
C THR A 16 10.41 8.75 -6.68
N GLY A 17 10.53 8.71 -8.01
CA GLY A 17 11.79 8.64 -8.76
C GLY A 17 12.08 7.27 -9.37
N SER A 18 13.01 7.21 -10.30
CA SER A 18 13.37 6.00 -11.06
C SER A 18 14.25 5.01 -10.27
N GLY A 19 14.83 5.44 -9.16
CA GLY A 19 15.65 4.61 -8.30
C GLY A 19 14.89 3.44 -7.67
N LYS A 20 15.62 2.35 -7.40
CA LYS A 20 15.13 1.25 -6.56
C LYS A 20 15.04 1.74 -5.10
N GLY A 21 14.06 1.22 -4.35
CA GLY A 21 13.96 1.44 -2.91
C GLY A 21 12.68 2.13 -2.42
N LYS A 22 11.78 2.58 -3.30
CA LYS A 22 10.51 3.23 -2.92
C LYS A 22 9.64 2.32 -2.03
N THR A 23 9.29 1.14 -2.52
CA THR A 23 8.54 0.15 -1.74
C THR A 23 9.30 -0.24 -0.48
N THR A 24 10.61 -0.47 -0.57
CA THR A 24 11.43 -0.87 0.60
C THR A 24 11.46 0.21 1.68
N ALA A 25 11.51 1.49 1.31
CA ALA A 25 11.43 2.61 2.24
C ALA A 25 10.06 2.68 2.93
N ALA A 26 8.97 2.51 2.17
CA ALA A 26 7.61 2.45 2.73
C ALA A 26 7.44 1.27 3.70
N LEU A 27 7.93 0.09 3.33
CA LEU A 27 7.93 -1.09 4.20
C LEU A 27 8.81 -0.90 5.44
N GLY A 28 9.95 -0.22 5.33
CA GLY A 28 10.79 0.12 6.47
C GLY A 28 10.09 1.04 7.48
N ILE A 29 9.26 1.98 7.00
CA ILE A 29 8.39 2.79 7.87
C ILE A 29 7.33 1.92 8.54
N ALA A 30 6.64 1.06 7.76
CA ALA A 30 5.61 0.17 8.30
C ALA A 30 6.18 -0.78 9.38
N LEU A 31 7.33 -1.40 9.10
CA LEU A 31 8.05 -2.26 10.04
C LEU A 31 8.46 -1.51 11.31
N ARG A 32 8.99 -0.30 11.18
CA ARG A 32 9.37 0.53 12.33
C ARG A 32 8.16 0.81 13.21
N ALA A 33 7.03 1.18 12.62
CA ALA A 33 5.78 1.42 13.34
C ALA A 33 5.28 0.17 14.05
N CYS A 34 5.38 -1.01 13.42
CA CYS A 34 5.08 -2.29 14.07
C CYS A 34 5.94 -2.52 15.33
N GLY A 35 7.22 -2.14 15.29
CA GLY A 35 8.11 -2.19 16.46
C GLY A 35 7.66 -1.29 17.63
N HIS A 36 6.83 -0.29 17.37
CA HIS A 36 6.18 0.55 18.37
C HIS A 36 4.73 0.11 18.68
N ALA A 37 4.37 -1.13 18.34
CA ALA A 37 3.02 -1.69 18.50
C ALA A 37 1.91 -0.96 17.73
N LEU A 38 2.27 -0.12 16.74
CA LEU A 38 1.31 0.52 15.86
C LEU A 38 0.81 -0.47 14.80
N ARG A 39 -0.38 -0.21 14.26
CA ARG A 39 -1.01 -1.01 13.21
C ARG A 39 -0.77 -0.38 11.85
N THR A 40 -0.31 -1.20 10.91
CA THR A 40 0.06 -0.75 9.56
C THR A 40 -0.59 -1.63 8.51
N LEU A 41 -1.05 -1.00 7.43
CA LEU A 41 -1.63 -1.67 6.27
C LEU A 41 -0.88 -1.24 5.02
N VAL A 42 -0.48 -2.20 4.20
CA VAL A 42 0.07 -1.98 2.86
C VAL A 42 -0.89 -2.55 1.84
N ILE A 43 -1.36 -1.72 0.90
CA ILE A 43 -2.17 -2.13 -0.24
C ILE A 43 -1.32 -1.99 -1.50
N GLN A 44 -1.22 -3.07 -2.30
CA GLN A 44 -0.37 -3.09 -3.50
C GLN A 44 -1.23 -3.08 -4.77
N PHE A 45 -1.13 -1.98 -5.53
CA PHE A 45 -2.01 -1.72 -6.67
C PHE A 45 -1.64 -2.51 -7.93
N ILE A 46 -0.35 -2.80 -8.13
CA ILE A 46 0.14 -3.49 -9.34
C ILE A 46 0.50 -4.95 -9.06
N LYS A 47 1.13 -5.23 -7.91
CA LYS A 47 1.65 -6.57 -7.61
C LYS A 47 0.53 -7.60 -7.48
N GLY A 48 0.72 -8.75 -8.11
CA GLY A 48 -0.16 -9.93 -7.98
C GLY A 48 0.16 -10.79 -6.75
N PRO A 49 -0.54 -11.92 -6.56
CA PRO A 49 -0.40 -12.82 -5.41
C PRO A 49 0.90 -13.66 -5.43
N TRP A 50 1.99 -13.11 -5.96
CA TRP A 50 3.29 -13.75 -5.95
C TRP A 50 3.79 -13.92 -4.51
N LEU A 51 4.48 -15.03 -4.25
CA LEU A 51 5.18 -15.27 -2.98
C LEU A 51 6.32 -14.25 -2.82
N ALA A 52 5.98 -13.08 -2.30
CA ALA A 52 6.93 -12.06 -1.88
C ALA A 52 7.28 -12.31 -0.41
N GLY A 53 8.57 -12.24 -0.05
CA GLY A 53 9.02 -12.45 1.32
C GLY A 53 8.37 -11.48 2.32
N GLU A 54 7.94 -10.31 1.83
CA GLU A 54 7.17 -9.31 2.56
C GLU A 54 5.81 -9.83 3.02
N LEU A 55 5.08 -10.61 2.20
CA LEU A 55 3.79 -11.19 2.59
C LEU A 55 3.97 -12.22 3.71
N GLU A 56 5.01 -13.05 3.62
CA GLU A 56 5.33 -14.02 4.69
C GLU A 56 5.79 -13.32 5.97
N ALA A 57 6.54 -12.23 5.87
CA ALA A 57 6.90 -11.40 7.02
C ALA A 57 5.66 -10.78 7.66
N ALA A 58 4.72 -10.27 6.87
CA ALA A 58 3.46 -9.71 7.36
C ALA A 58 2.64 -10.73 8.16
N LYS A 59 2.54 -11.98 7.70
CA LYS A 59 1.88 -13.06 8.46
C LYS A 59 2.50 -13.27 9.85
N ARG A 60 3.83 -13.17 9.97
CA ARG A 60 4.55 -13.31 11.25
C ARG A 60 4.40 -12.08 12.15
N LEU A 61 4.21 -10.91 11.55
CA LEU A 61 4.04 -9.62 12.23
C LEU A 61 2.57 -9.27 12.47
N ALA A 62 1.64 -10.15 12.12
CA ALA A 62 0.24 -9.98 12.41
C ALA A 62 0.01 -9.89 13.94
N PRO A 63 -0.89 -9.02 14.42
CA PRO A 63 -1.82 -8.19 13.63
C PRO A 63 -1.26 -6.79 13.25
N ASN A 64 0.00 -6.49 13.58
CA ASN A 64 0.57 -5.15 13.43
C ASN A 64 0.93 -4.79 11.98
N LEU A 65 1.29 -5.76 11.15
CA LEU A 65 1.51 -5.56 9.71
C LEU A 65 0.52 -6.40 8.91
N GLU A 66 -0.30 -5.73 8.11
CA GLU A 66 -1.15 -6.34 7.10
C GLU A 66 -0.68 -5.92 5.71
N ILE A 67 -0.55 -6.88 4.79
CA ILE A 67 -0.25 -6.60 3.38
C ILE A 67 -1.35 -7.25 2.55
N ILE A 68 -2.00 -6.45 1.72
CA ILE A 68 -3.04 -6.88 0.79
C ILE A 68 -2.57 -6.58 -0.63
N ALA A 69 -2.25 -7.65 -1.36
CA ALA A 69 -1.94 -7.56 -2.79
C ALA A 69 -3.24 -7.67 -3.59
N THR A 70 -3.73 -6.55 -4.10
CA THR A 70 -4.96 -6.49 -4.90
C THR A 70 -4.68 -6.56 -6.39
N GLY A 71 -3.49 -6.11 -6.84
CA GLY A 71 -3.10 -6.10 -8.24
C GLY A 71 -3.08 -7.51 -8.89
N LYS A 72 -2.93 -7.53 -10.21
CA LYS A 72 -2.89 -8.79 -11.00
C LYS A 72 -1.53 -9.08 -11.61
N GLY A 73 -0.51 -8.29 -11.30
CA GLY A 73 0.82 -8.38 -11.88
C GLY A 73 1.14 -7.18 -12.76
N PHE A 74 2.24 -7.28 -13.50
CA PHE A 74 2.64 -6.20 -14.41
C PHE A 74 1.66 -6.08 -15.58
N VAL A 75 1.34 -4.86 -16.00
CA VAL A 75 0.38 -4.59 -17.07
C VAL A 75 1.08 -4.52 -18.42
N GLY A 76 0.68 -5.35 -19.37
CA GLY A 76 1.14 -5.36 -20.77
C GLY A 76 2.61 -5.74 -20.96
N ILE A 77 3.28 -6.26 -19.93
CA ILE A 77 4.70 -6.67 -19.97
C ILE A 77 4.90 -8.00 -19.24
N MET A 78 6.09 -8.59 -19.37
CA MET A 78 6.48 -9.84 -18.69
C MET A 78 5.51 -11.03 -18.89
N GLY A 79 4.90 -11.10 -20.07
CA GLY A 79 3.98 -12.19 -20.41
C GLY A 79 2.56 -12.00 -19.88
N ASP A 80 2.16 -10.77 -19.53
CA ASP A 80 0.77 -10.46 -19.16
C ASP A 80 -0.22 -10.85 -20.25
N ASP A 81 -1.07 -11.80 -19.91
CA ASP A 81 -2.12 -12.41 -20.71
C ASP A 81 -3.53 -12.01 -20.21
N LEU A 82 -3.62 -11.12 -19.21
CA LEU A 82 -4.88 -10.59 -18.71
C LEU A 82 -5.35 -9.37 -19.53
N PRO A 83 -6.67 -9.21 -19.72
CA PRO A 83 -7.22 -7.98 -20.28
C PRO A 83 -6.90 -6.77 -19.38
N PHE A 84 -6.64 -5.61 -20.00
CA PHE A 84 -6.43 -4.35 -19.27
C PHE A 84 -7.56 -4.03 -18.28
N SER A 85 -8.80 -4.40 -18.61
CA SER A 85 -9.97 -4.22 -17.73
C SER A 85 -9.86 -4.96 -16.40
N GLU A 86 -9.18 -6.11 -16.34
CA GLU A 86 -8.98 -6.86 -15.10
C GLU A 86 -7.99 -6.14 -14.18
N HIS A 87 -6.92 -5.57 -14.74
CA HIS A 87 -5.98 -4.71 -14.01
C HIS A 87 -6.67 -3.44 -13.51
N GLN A 88 -7.51 -2.84 -14.34
CA GLN A 88 -8.27 -1.64 -13.98
C GLN A 88 -9.24 -1.92 -12.82
N LYS A 89 -10.01 -3.00 -12.92
CA LYS A 89 -10.92 -3.45 -11.86
C LYS A 89 -10.18 -3.69 -10.54
N ALA A 90 -9.07 -4.42 -10.59
CA ALA A 90 -8.25 -4.71 -9.41
C ALA A 90 -7.72 -3.43 -8.73
N ALA A 91 -7.27 -2.44 -9.52
CA ALA A 91 -6.78 -1.17 -8.97
C ALA A 91 -7.92 -0.32 -8.38
N GLN A 92 -9.12 -0.36 -8.96
CA GLN A 92 -10.31 0.31 -8.41
C GLN A 92 -10.77 -0.34 -7.10
N GLU A 93 -10.76 -1.67 -7.02
CA GLU A 93 -11.02 -2.41 -5.78
C GLU A 93 -10.00 -2.06 -4.69
N ALA A 94 -8.71 -1.94 -5.05
CA ALA A 94 -7.65 -1.48 -4.15
C ALA A 94 -7.91 -0.07 -3.60
N LEU A 95 -8.36 0.85 -4.44
CA LEU A 95 -8.68 2.22 -4.02
C LEU A 95 -9.91 2.24 -3.10
N ALA A 96 -10.95 1.46 -3.42
CA ALA A 96 -12.13 1.34 -2.58
C ALA A 96 -11.76 0.78 -1.19
N LEU A 97 -10.94 -0.26 -1.15
CA LEU A 97 -10.41 -0.84 0.08
C LEU A 97 -9.58 0.16 0.88
N ALA A 98 -8.71 0.93 0.22
CA ALA A 98 -7.91 1.96 0.88
C ALA A 98 -8.80 3.03 1.53
N ARG A 99 -9.84 3.49 0.83
CA ARG A 99 -10.81 4.47 1.35
C ARG A 99 -11.58 3.93 2.55
N ASP A 100 -12.08 2.71 2.48
CA ASP A 100 -12.77 2.04 3.58
C ASP A 100 -11.86 1.94 4.81
N LYS A 101 -10.67 1.35 4.64
CA LYS A 101 -9.71 1.11 5.72
C LYS A 101 -9.22 2.41 6.36
N ALA A 102 -8.99 3.47 5.58
CA ALA A 102 -8.65 4.79 6.10
C ALA A 102 -9.74 5.38 7.00
N GLY A 103 -11.03 5.11 6.69
CA GLY A 103 -12.17 5.59 7.46
C GLY A 103 -12.37 4.88 8.81
N THR A 104 -11.83 3.67 8.98
CA THR A 104 -12.04 2.86 10.19
C THR A 104 -11.32 3.37 11.43
N GLY A 105 -10.22 4.13 11.26
CA GLY A 105 -9.30 4.46 12.36
C GLY A 105 -8.53 3.25 12.92
N ALA A 106 -8.54 2.09 12.25
CA ALA A 106 -7.90 0.87 12.72
C ALA A 106 -6.40 0.77 12.39
N TYR A 107 -5.85 1.73 11.64
CA TYR A 107 -4.44 1.72 11.23
C TYR A 107 -3.82 3.09 11.46
N ASP A 108 -2.63 3.09 12.03
CA ASP A 108 -1.83 4.29 12.26
C ASP A 108 -1.07 4.71 10.99
N ILE A 109 -0.75 3.74 10.12
CA ILE A 109 -0.10 3.96 8.83
C ILE A 109 -0.80 3.15 7.74
N LEU A 110 -1.17 3.84 6.66
CA LEU A 110 -1.67 3.23 5.41
C LEU A 110 -0.67 3.51 4.28
N VAL A 111 -0.14 2.45 3.67
CA VAL A 111 0.76 2.51 2.52
C VAL A 111 -0.01 2.12 1.26
N LEU A 112 0.05 2.99 0.25
CA LEU A 112 -0.52 2.77 -1.07
C LEU A 112 0.63 2.48 -2.05
N ASP A 113 1.09 1.24 -2.10
CA ASP A 113 2.25 0.83 -2.90
C ASP A 113 1.86 0.77 -4.38
N GLU A 114 2.68 1.43 -5.22
CA GLU A 114 2.51 1.51 -6.69
C GLU A 114 1.23 2.26 -7.16
N ILE A 115 0.61 3.08 -6.30
CA ILE A 115 -0.57 3.88 -6.69
C ILE A 115 -0.26 4.90 -7.80
N ASP A 116 0.95 5.47 -7.79
CA ASP A 116 1.44 6.37 -8.83
C ASP A 116 1.55 5.67 -10.19
N ASN A 117 1.98 4.40 -10.18
CA ASN A 117 1.98 3.57 -11.38
C ASN A 117 0.56 3.24 -11.85
N ALA A 118 -0.37 2.96 -10.94
CA ALA A 118 -1.76 2.72 -11.29
C ALA A 118 -2.42 3.95 -11.95
N LEU A 119 -2.12 5.15 -11.44
CA LEU A 119 -2.55 6.42 -12.05
C LEU A 119 -1.92 6.61 -13.44
N ARG A 120 -0.60 6.42 -13.56
CA ARG A 120 0.13 6.58 -14.83
C ARG A 120 -0.36 5.63 -15.92
N LEU A 121 -0.73 4.41 -15.55
CA LEU A 121 -1.26 3.40 -16.46
C LEU A 121 -2.74 3.59 -16.78
N GLY A 122 -3.43 4.54 -16.14
CA GLY A 122 -4.87 4.76 -16.34
C GLY A 122 -5.77 3.70 -15.69
N LEU A 123 -5.24 2.95 -14.71
CA LEU A 123 -6.03 1.96 -13.95
C LEU A 123 -6.96 2.63 -12.93
N VAL A 124 -6.58 3.82 -12.46
CA VAL A 124 -7.32 4.62 -11.47
C VAL A 124 -7.43 6.05 -11.99
N SER A 125 -8.59 6.69 -11.81
CA SER A 125 -8.83 8.10 -12.12
C SER A 125 -8.61 9.01 -10.91
N LEU A 126 -8.27 10.27 -11.17
CA LEU A 126 -8.25 11.34 -10.17
C LEU A 126 -9.64 11.98 -9.96
N GLU A 127 -10.59 11.65 -10.83
CA GLU A 127 -11.96 12.14 -10.89
C GLU A 127 -12.95 11.05 -10.44
#